data_AF-A0A7W2M006-F1
#
_entry.id   AF-A0A7W2M006-F1
#
_cell.length_a   1.000
_cell.length_b   1.000
_cell.length_c   1.000
_cell.angle_alpha   90.00
_cell.angle_beta   90.00
_cell.angle_gamma   90.00
#
_symmetry.space_group_name_H-M   'P 1'
#
loop_
_entity.id
_entity.type
_entity.pdbx_description
1 polymer ?
#
loop_
_entity_poly.entity_id
_entity_poly.type
_entity_poly.pdbx_seq_one_letter_code
_entity_poly.pdbx_strand_id
1 'polypeptide(L)'
;MSLLEECYASDRGELVDTIEAQEEGGTIAHYFCSGYEDRVCTTEDGRTLTFIAMAMDLALPKNDNSAFQNLVLGLDNVTGEVQEAVEAARAAGSRFIITFRRYLAEDLSFPQEKYRMTLLSREYDEDIAKLTAGFFDLLNTNGLRTILTTNLAPGLKYI
;
A
#
# COMPACT_ATOMS: atom_id res chain seq x y z
N MET A 1 -11.96 -9.08 22.22
CA MET A 1 -12.69 -8.24 21.28
C MET A 1 -11.85 -6.98 21.10
N SER A 2 -11.34 -6.71 19.90
CA SER A 2 -10.60 -5.47 19.63
C SER A 2 -11.57 -4.30 19.49
N LEU A 3 -11.08 -3.07 19.67
CA LEU A 3 -11.88 -1.85 19.46
C LEU A 3 -12.47 -1.76 18.05
N LEU A 4 -11.82 -2.36 17.05
CA LEU A 4 -12.39 -2.48 15.70
C LEU A 4 -13.58 -3.44 15.65
N GLU A 5 -13.46 -4.61 16.28
CA GLU A 5 -14.56 -5.58 16.31
C GLU A 5 -15.78 -5.01 17.03
N GLU A 6 -15.57 -4.18 18.05
CA GLU A 6 -16.62 -3.43 18.71
C GLU A 6 -17.23 -2.36 17.79
N CYS A 7 -16.42 -1.57 17.06
CA CYS A 7 -16.95 -0.59 16.11
C CYS A 7 -17.74 -1.23 14.97
N TYR A 8 -17.25 -2.35 14.42
CA TYR A 8 -17.99 -3.14 13.42
C TYR A 8 -19.30 -3.70 13.97
N ALA A 9 -19.35 -4.09 15.24
CA ALA A 9 -20.55 -4.62 15.87
C ALA A 9 -21.52 -3.53 16.36
N SER A 10 -21.02 -2.32 16.62
CA SER A 10 -21.78 -1.23 17.26
C SER A 10 -22.39 -0.25 16.27
N ASP A 11 -21.97 -0.24 14.99
CA ASP A 11 -22.40 0.76 13.97
C ASP A 11 -22.17 2.23 14.40
N ARG A 12 -21.31 2.44 15.41
CA ARG A 12 -21.12 3.73 16.10
C ARG A 12 -19.73 4.34 15.92
N GLY A 13 -18.80 3.64 15.28
CA GLY A 13 -17.45 4.14 15.04
C GLY A 13 -17.22 4.35 13.55
N GLU A 14 -17.12 5.61 13.12
CA GLU A 14 -16.60 5.92 11.79
C GLU A 14 -15.12 5.53 11.75
N LEU A 15 -14.72 4.76 10.74
CA LEU A 15 -13.35 4.35 10.52
C LEU A 15 -12.70 5.30 9.52
N VAL A 16 -11.47 5.72 9.83
CA VAL A 16 -10.66 6.57 8.96
C VAL A 16 -9.51 5.74 8.43
N ASP A 17 -9.52 5.54 7.12
CA ASP A 17 -8.48 4.81 6.41
C ASP A 17 -7.49 5.79 5.81
N THR A 18 -6.22 5.55 6.01
CA THR A 18 -5.15 6.43 5.53
C THR A 18 -4.09 5.64 4.78
N ILE A 19 -3.49 6.29 3.80
CA ILE A 19 -2.44 5.75 2.95
C ILE A 19 -1.25 6.70 2.99
N GLU A 20 -0.08 6.15 3.29
CA GLU A 20 1.21 6.76 3.03
C GLU A 20 1.89 5.96 1.91
N ALA A 21 2.04 6.57 0.75
CA ALA A 21 2.63 5.96 -0.44
C ALA A 21 3.96 6.63 -0.76
N GLN A 22 5.02 5.84 -0.93
CA GLN A 22 6.36 6.36 -1.19
C GLN A 22 7.21 5.38 -1.99
N GLU A 23 8.16 5.91 -2.76
CA GLU A 23 9.24 5.11 -3.35
C GLU A 23 10.18 4.59 -2.25
N GLU A 24 10.66 3.36 -2.37
CA GLU A 24 11.66 2.78 -1.47
C GLU A 24 12.97 3.58 -1.54
N GLY A 25 13.29 4.31 -0.47
CA GLY A 25 14.46 5.20 -0.42
C GLY A 25 14.22 6.60 -1.00
N GLY A 26 13.01 6.87 -1.47
CA GLY A 26 12.57 8.20 -1.88
C GLY A 26 12.44 9.17 -0.70
N THR A 27 12.42 10.47 -1.02
CA THR A 27 12.18 11.54 -0.04
C THR A 27 10.76 12.11 -0.10
N ILE A 28 10.04 11.80 -1.17
CA ILE A 28 8.67 12.25 -1.42
C ILE A 28 7.73 11.13 -1.02
N ALA A 29 6.78 11.46 -0.15
CA ALA A 29 5.69 10.59 0.26
C ALA A 29 4.36 11.30 0.02
N HIS A 30 3.38 10.55 -0.47
CA HIS A 30 2.02 11.03 -0.69
C HIS A 30 1.12 10.52 0.44
N TYR A 31 0.24 11.40 0.92
CA TYR A 31 -0.58 11.17 2.10
C TYR A 31 -2.05 11.37 1.78
N PHE A 32 -2.82 10.28 1.84
CA PHE A 32 -4.24 10.29 1.49
C PHE A 32 -5.09 9.72 2.63
N CYS A 33 -6.30 10.23 2.81
CA CYS A 33 -7.29 9.66 3.73
C CYS A 33 -8.65 9.45 3.06
N SER A 34 -9.39 8.46 3.57
CA SER A 34 -10.79 8.26 3.22
C SER A 34 -11.66 9.36 3.82
N GLY A 35 -12.70 9.72 3.08
CA GLY A 35 -13.70 10.70 3.49
C GLY A 35 -13.64 11.97 2.64
N TYR A 36 -14.20 13.04 3.19
CA TYR A 36 -14.38 14.32 2.50
C TYR A 36 -13.59 15.46 3.14
N GLU A 37 -12.93 15.21 4.27
CA GLU A 37 -12.18 16.21 5.04
C GLU A 37 -10.76 15.74 5.28
N ASP A 38 -9.80 16.64 5.10
CA ASP A 38 -8.40 16.39 5.41
C ASP A 38 -8.26 16.07 6.91
N ARG A 39 -7.45 15.06 7.23
CA ARG A 39 -7.27 14.61 8.62
C ARG A 39 -5.82 14.65 9.03
N VAL A 40 -5.60 15.09 10.27
CA VAL A 40 -4.29 15.11 10.91
C VAL A 40 -4.20 13.91 11.83
N CYS A 41 -3.37 12.94 11.47
CA CYS A 41 -3.25 11.68 12.20
C CYS A 41 -1.82 11.50 12.71
N THR A 42 -1.67 10.84 13.86
CA THR A 42 -0.36 10.49 14.41
C THR A 42 -0.01 9.06 14.04
N THR A 43 1.14 8.87 13.40
CA THR A 43 1.63 7.55 12.99
C THR A 43 2.27 6.79 14.15
N GLU A 44 2.51 5.50 13.96
CA GLU A 44 3.20 4.61 14.90
C GLU A 44 4.62 5.07 15.26
N ASP A 45 5.26 5.88 14.41
CA ASP A 45 6.57 6.50 14.68
C ASP A 45 6.46 7.77 15.55
N GLY A 46 5.26 8.18 15.93
CA GLY A 46 4.99 9.43 16.66
C GLY A 46 5.00 10.69 15.79
N ARG A 47 5.03 10.55 14.46
CA ARG A 47 4.94 11.68 13.53
C ARG A 47 3.48 12.09 13.36
N THR A 48 3.19 13.37 13.49
CA THR A 48 1.87 13.93 13.14
C THR A 48 1.91 14.38 11.68
N LEU A 49 1.08 13.76 10.84
CA LEU A 49 1.04 13.99 9.40
C LEU A 49 -0.37 14.43 8.97
N THR A 50 -0.43 15.27 7.95
CA THR A 50 -1.68 15.69 7.33
C THR A 50 -1.96 14.81 6.12
N PHE A 51 -3.10 14.14 6.13
CA PHE A 51 -3.61 13.32 5.05
C PHE A 51 -4.68 14.09 4.29
N ILE A 52 -4.58 14.09 2.97
CA ILE A 52 -5.50 14.81 2.09
C ILE A 52 -6.69 13.90 1.78
N ALA A 53 -7.91 14.43 1.91
CA ALA A 53 -9.11 13.69 1.57
C ALA A 53 -9.18 13.39 0.08
N MET A 54 -9.42 12.12 -0.24
CA MET A 54 -9.69 11.72 -1.62
C MET A 54 -10.75 10.62 -1.67
N ALA A 55 -11.42 10.51 -2.82
CA ALA A 55 -12.27 9.37 -3.09
C ALA A 55 -11.40 8.11 -3.14
N MET A 56 -11.66 7.19 -2.22
CA MET A 56 -10.91 5.96 -2.04
C MET A 56 -11.85 4.80 -1.79
N ASP A 57 -11.64 3.72 -2.53
CA ASP A 57 -12.23 2.41 -2.29
C ASP A 57 -11.15 1.43 -1.80
N LEU A 58 -11.50 0.61 -0.81
CA LEU A 58 -10.53 -0.24 -0.13
C LEU A 58 -11.07 -1.67 0.06
N ALA A 59 -10.35 -2.64 -0.51
CA ALA A 59 -10.52 -4.05 -0.17
C ALA A 59 -9.35 -4.51 0.70
N LEU A 60 -9.63 -4.69 2.00
CA LEU A 60 -8.68 -5.19 2.98
C LEU A 60 -8.22 -6.61 2.65
N PRO A 61 -6.97 -6.97 3.01
CA PRO A 61 -6.49 -8.33 2.85
C PRO A 61 -7.34 -9.28 3.69
N LYS A 62 -7.81 -10.37 3.06
CA LYS A 62 -8.50 -11.44 3.78
C LYS A 62 -7.49 -12.21 4.61
N ASN A 63 -7.86 -12.49 5.86
CA ASN A 63 -7.13 -13.43 6.70
C ASN A 63 -7.63 -14.84 6.38
N ASP A 64 -7.15 -15.41 5.27
CA ASP A 64 -7.44 -16.77 4.86
C ASP A 64 -6.16 -17.60 4.66
N ASN A 65 -6.32 -18.91 4.45
CA ASN A 65 -5.21 -19.81 4.14
C ASN A 65 -4.73 -19.71 2.69
N SER A 66 -5.27 -18.79 1.90
CA SER A 66 -4.71 -18.52 0.59
C SER A 66 -3.39 -17.77 0.82
N ALA A 67 -2.35 -18.15 0.09
CA ALA A 67 -1.03 -17.52 0.22
C ALA A 67 -1.01 -16.05 -0.24
N PHE A 68 -2.15 -15.49 -0.67
CA PHE A 68 -2.26 -14.16 -1.26
C PHE A 68 -3.02 -13.22 -0.32
N GLN A 69 -2.25 -12.43 0.43
CA GLN A 69 -2.78 -11.35 1.26
C GLN A 69 -2.57 -10.02 0.52
N ASN A 70 -3.50 -9.74 -0.40
CA ASN A 70 -3.45 -8.54 -1.24
C ASN A 70 -4.41 -7.47 -0.70
N LEU A 71 -3.92 -6.23 -0.67
CA LEU A 71 -4.72 -5.04 -0.46
C LEU A 71 -5.01 -4.42 -1.83
N VAL A 72 -6.29 -4.19 -2.14
CA VAL A 72 -6.69 -3.50 -3.37
C VAL A 72 -7.21 -2.11 -3.02
N LEU A 73 -6.64 -1.11 -3.68
CA LEU A 73 -6.92 0.31 -3.49
C LEU A 73 -7.47 0.85 -4.79
N GLY A 74 -8.66 1.44 -4.78
CA GLY A 74 -9.16 2.29 -5.85
C GLY A 74 -9.00 3.74 -5.43
N LEU A 75 -8.17 4.50 -6.13
CA LEU A 75 -7.91 5.92 -5.85
C LEU A 75 -8.44 6.77 -6.99
N ASP A 76 -8.91 7.98 -6.68
CA ASP A 76 -9.22 8.99 -7.68
C ASP A 76 -8.01 9.24 -8.61
N ASN A 77 -8.26 9.25 -9.91
CA ASN A 77 -7.25 9.49 -10.94
C ASN A 77 -7.54 10.73 -11.80
N VAL A 78 -8.50 11.58 -11.41
CA VAL A 78 -8.91 12.73 -12.24
C VAL A 78 -7.77 13.72 -12.46
N THR A 79 -6.90 13.90 -11.45
CA THR A 79 -5.70 14.76 -11.56
C THR A 79 -4.48 14.05 -12.13
N GLY A 80 -4.49 12.70 -12.16
CA GLY A 80 -3.35 11.88 -12.59
C GLY A 80 -2.16 11.83 -11.63
N GLU A 81 -2.23 12.47 -10.46
CA GLU A 81 -1.09 12.56 -9.51
C GLU A 81 -0.62 11.17 -9.04
N VAL A 82 -1.57 10.29 -8.72
CA VAL A 82 -1.29 8.91 -8.28
C VAL A 82 -0.57 8.13 -9.39
N GLN A 83 -1.04 8.27 -10.62
CA GLN A 83 -0.44 7.60 -11.78
C GLN A 83 0.98 8.11 -12.03
N GLU A 84 1.20 9.43 -11.98
CA GLU A 84 2.53 10.02 -12.19
C GLU A 84 3.54 9.52 -11.15
N ALA A 85 3.16 9.51 -9.87
CA ALA A 85 4.02 9.03 -8.78
C ALA A 85 4.41 7.54 -8.94
N VAL A 86 3.44 6.69 -9.29
CA VAL A 86 3.67 5.25 -9.46
C VAL A 86 4.48 4.93 -10.72
N GLU A 87 4.26 5.66 -11.82
CA GLU A 87 5.04 5.50 -13.04
C GLU A 87 6.47 6.04 -12.86
N ALA A 88 6.67 7.14 -12.14
CA ALA A 88 7.99 7.68 -11.83
C ALA A 88 8.85 6.67 -11.03
N ALA A 89 8.28 6.05 -9.99
CA ALA A 89 8.96 5.03 -9.21
C ALA A 89 9.35 3.80 -10.06
N ARG A 90 8.50 3.39 -11.02
CA ARG A 90 8.84 2.32 -11.96
C ARG A 90 9.97 2.71 -12.90
N ALA A 91 9.95 3.93 -13.43
CA ALA A 91 11.00 4.40 -14.33
C ALA A 91 12.37 4.42 -13.63
N ALA A 92 12.40 4.69 -12.32
CA ALA A 92 13.59 4.58 -11.48
C ALA A 92 14.02 3.13 -11.19
N GLY A 93 13.15 2.14 -11.43
CA GLY A 93 13.39 0.73 -11.08
C GLY A 93 13.27 0.43 -9.59
N SER A 94 12.74 1.37 -8.82
CA SER A 94 12.57 1.26 -7.37
C SER A 94 11.23 0.62 -7.01
N ARG A 95 11.16 0.02 -5.82
CA ARG A 95 9.90 -0.51 -5.30
C ARG A 95 9.03 0.63 -4.79
N PHE A 96 7.72 0.49 -4.95
CA PHE A 96 6.75 1.43 -4.39
C PHE A 96 6.12 0.81 -3.15
N ILE A 97 6.28 1.49 -2.01
CA ILE A 97 5.81 1.05 -0.69
C ILE A 97 4.52 1.78 -0.36
N ILE A 98 3.50 1.02 -0.01
CA ILE A 98 2.22 1.52 0.46
C ILE A 98 2.05 1.11 1.92
N THR A 99 1.89 2.12 2.78
CA THR A 99 1.60 1.92 4.20
C THR A 99 0.16 2.33 4.47
N PHE A 100 -0.68 1.33 4.69
CA PHE A 100 -2.07 1.50 5.07
C PHE A 100 -2.20 1.57 6.59
N ARG A 101 -3.02 2.49 7.08
CA ARG A 101 -3.37 2.58 8.51
C ARG A 101 -4.84 2.89 8.67
N ARG A 102 -5.46 2.27 9.68
CA ARG A 102 -6.84 2.50 10.06
C ARG A 102 -6.93 3.10 11.45
N TYR A 103 -7.68 4.18 11.57
CA TYR A 103 -7.97 4.89 12.82
C TYR A 103 -9.46 4.84 13.14
N LEU A 104 -9.78 5.15 14.39
CA LEU A 104 -11.13 5.49 14.81
C LEU A 104 -11.31 7.00 14.59
N ALA A 105 -12.44 7.44 14.06
CA ALA A 105 -12.70 8.87 13.90
C ALA A 105 -12.67 9.63 15.24
N GLU A 106 -12.99 8.94 16.34
CA GLU A 106 -12.91 9.49 17.71
C GLU A 106 -11.46 9.62 18.21
N ASP A 107 -10.53 8.82 17.70
CA ASP A 107 -9.13 8.81 18.11
C ASP A 107 -8.16 8.60 16.93
N LEU A 108 -7.60 9.72 16.47
CA LEU A 108 -6.60 9.80 15.41
C LEU A 108 -5.16 9.76 15.95
N SER A 109 -4.98 9.52 17.26
CA SER A 109 -3.65 9.53 17.88
C SER A 109 -2.89 8.22 17.68
N PHE A 110 -3.58 7.10 17.44
CA PHE A 110 -2.94 5.81 17.25
C PHE A 110 -3.67 4.93 16.22
N PRO A 111 -2.93 4.34 15.25
CA PRO A 111 -3.54 3.45 14.27
C PRO A 111 -3.88 2.11 14.89
N GLN A 112 -5.11 1.66 14.71
CA GLN A 112 -5.61 0.40 15.23
C GLN A 112 -5.21 -0.80 14.35
N GLU A 113 -5.19 -0.62 13.03
CA GLU A 113 -4.61 -1.59 12.08
C GLU A 113 -3.54 -0.91 11.22
N LYS A 114 -2.48 -1.66 10.88
CA LYS A 114 -1.39 -1.18 10.04
C LYS A 114 -0.86 -2.26 9.13
N TYR A 115 -0.69 -1.91 7.85
CA TYR A 115 -0.12 -2.80 6.84
C TYR A 115 0.92 -2.04 6.04
N ARG A 116 2.14 -2.58 5.94
CA ARG A 116 3.20 -2.04 5.08
C ARG A 116 3.46 -3.05 3.97
N MET A 117 3.10 -2.67 2.74
CA MET A 117 3.01 -3.57 1.59
C MET A 117 3.76 -2.97 0.40
N THR A 118 4.19 -3.83 -0.52
CA THR A 118 4.81 -3.40 -1.79
C THR A 118 3.77 -3.45 -2.90
N LEU A 119 3.78 -2.47 -3.79
CA LEU A 119 2.93 -2.47 -4.99
C LEU A 119 3.31 -3.65 -5.90
N LEU A 120 2.32 -4.49 -6.22
CA LEU A 120 2.46 -5.67 -7.08
C LEU A 120 1.96 -5.40 -8.49
N SER A 121 0.78 -4.80 -8.61
CA SER A 121 0.18 -4.45 -9.89
C SER A 121 -0.55 -3.12 -9.82
N ARG A 122 -0.74 -2.52 -11.00
CA ARG A 122 -1.53 -1.30 -11.20
C ARG A 122 -2.36 -1.41 -12.46
N GLU A 123 -3.57 -0.90 -12.39
CA GLU A 123 -4.51 -0.76 -13.48
C GLU A 123 -5.01 0.69 -13.43
N TYR A 124 -5.05 1.38 -14.57
CA TYR A 124 -5.55 2.75 -14.64
C TYR A 124 -6.74 2.77 -15.59
N ASP A 125 -7.89 3.21 -15.07
CA ASP A 125 -9.04 3.66 -15.84
C ASP A 125 -9.04 5.20 -15.89
N GLU A 126 -9.93 5.79 -16.70
CA GLU A 126 -10.00 7.25 -16.89
C GLU A 126 -10.19 8.01 -15.57
N ASP A 127 -11.02 7.49 -14.66
CA ASP A 127 -11.34 8.15 -13.39
C ASP A 127 -10.71 7.47 -12.16
N ILE A 128 -10.28 6.20 -12.28
CA ILE A 128 -9.87 5.38 -11.14
C ILE A 128 -8.49 4.74 -11.38
N ALA A 129 -7.58 4.96 -10.44
CA ALA A 129 -6.30 4.28 -10.35
C ALA A 129 -6.43 3.12 -9.36
N LYS A 130 -6.37 1.90 -9.88
CA LYS A 130 -6.48 0.68 -9.08
C LYS A 130 -5.10 0.11 -8.81
N LEU A 131 -4.69 0.13 -7.55
CA LEU A 131 -3.40 -0.35 -7.08
C LEU A 131 -3.60 -1.63 -6.26
N THR A 132 -2.82 -2.66 -6.55
CA THR A 132 -2.79 -3.89 -5.74
C THR A 132 -1.45 -4.00 -5.04
N ALA A 133 -1.47 -4.05 -3.71
CA ALA A 133 -0.28 -4.21 -2.87
C ALA A 133 -0.29 -5.56 -2.13
N GLY A 134 0.88 -6.09 -1.79
CA GLY A 134 1.08 -7.35 -1.07
C GLY A 134 2.21 -7.29 -0.04
N PHE A 135 2.19 -8.14 0.99
CA PHE A 135 3.21 -8.14 2.06
C PHE A 135 4.59 -8.61 1.61
N PHE A 136 4.66 -9.57 0.70
CA PHE A 136 5.87 -10.00 0.00
C PHE A 136 5.47 -11.08 -1.00
N ASP A 137 5.84 -10.95 -2.27
CA ASP A 137 5.57 -11.99 -3.25
C ASP A 137 6.63 -13.09 -3.16
N LEU A 138 6.50 -13.96 -2.14
CA LEU A 138 7.39 -15.10 -1.95
C LEU A 138 7.31 -16.10 -3.12
N LEU A 139 6.17 -16.18 -3.79
CA LEU A 139 5.89 -17.16 -4.84
C LEU A 139 6.59 -16.81 -6.16
N ASN A 140 6.60 -15.53 -6.53
CA ASN A 140 7.35 -15.06 -7.71
C ASN A 140 8.79 -14.65 -7.39
N THR A 141 9.16 -14.58 -6.11
CA THR A 141 10.56 -14.42 -5.74
C THR A 141 11.33 -15.66 -6.17
N ASN A 142 12.17 -15.52 -7.19
CA ASN A 142 13.02 -16.60 -7.65
C ASN A 142 13.87 -17.13 -6.47
N GLY A 143 13.72 -18.42 -6.16
CA GLY A 143 14.44 -19.07 -5.07
C GLY A 143 15.96 -19.10 -5.28
N LEU A 144 16.41 -18.94 -6.52
CA LEU A 144 17.83 -18.83 -6.86
C LEU A 144 18.23 -17.36 -6.97
N ARG A 145 18.99 -16.86 -5.99
CA ARG A 145 19.54 -15.49 -5.99
C ARG A 145 20.51 -15.23 -7.14
N THR A 146 21.19 -16.27 -7.63
CA THR A 146 22.12 -16.18 -8.76
C THR A 146 21.78 -17.27 -9.76
N ILE A 147 21.29 -16.87 -10.92
CA ILE A 147 21.15 -17.79 -12.06
C ILE A 147 22.52 -17.92 -12.71
N LEU A 148 23.06 -19.14 -12.72
CA LEU A 148 24.30 -19.43 -13.42
C LEU A 148 24.05 -19.36 -14.92
N THR A 149 24.40 -18.22 -15.52
CA THR A 149 24.44 -18.05 -16.97
C THR A 149 25.81 -18.45 -17.50
N THR A 150 25.93 -18.71 -18.81
CA THR A 150 27.23 -18.98 -19.46
C THR A 150 28.24 -17.83 -19.31
N ASN A 151 27.78 -16.62 -18.97
CA ASN A 151 28.66 -15.50 -18.61
C ASN A 151 29.24 -15.62 -17.20
N LEU A 152 28.46 -16.13 -16.24
CA LEU A 152 28.83 -16.27 -14.82
C LEU A 152 29.57 -17.59 -14.53
N ALA A 153 29.25 -18.63 -15.28
CA ALA A 153 29.87 -19.94 -15.20
C ALA A 153 30.13 -20.48 -16.62
N PRO A 154 31.25 -20.07 -17.27
CA PRO A 154 31.54 -20.44 -18.67
C PRO A 154 31.69 -21.95 -18.91
N GLY A 155 31.89 -22.74 -17.85
CA GLY A 155 31.87 -24.20 -17.90
C GLY A 155 30.52 -24.80 -18.33
N LEU A 156 29.41 -24.08 -18.17
CA LEU A 156 28.08 -24.52 -18.64
C LEU A 156 27.95 -24.57 -20.17
N LYS A 157 28.87 -23.95 -20.93
CA LYS A 157 28.83 -23.96 -22.41
C LYS A 157 29.21 -25.32 -23.01
N TYR A 158 29.88 -26.18 -22.25
CA TYR A 158 30.45 -27.43 -22.72
C TYR A 158 29.86 -28.68 -22.02
N ILE A 159 28.71 -28.52 -21.36
CA ILE A 159 27.87 -29.61 -20.83
C ILE A 159 26.75 -29.85 -21.84
#